data_AF-W1WQX4-F1
#
_entry.id   AF-W1WQX4-F1
#
_cell.length_a   1.000
_cell.length_b   1.000
_cell.length_c   1.000
_cell.angle_alpha   90.00
_cell.angle_beta   90.00
_cell.angle_gamma   90.00
#
_symmetry.space_group_name_H-M   'P 1'
#
loop_
_entity.id
_entity.type
_entity.pdbx_description
1 polymer ?
#
loop_
_entity_poly.entity_id
_entity_poly.type
_entity_poly.pdbx_seq_one_letter_code
_entity_poly.pdbx_strand_id
1 'polypeptide(L)'
;METIIEACKALDYSWLPQQIGGFTLVASNESDYTALLERLTAGEEVLKVPIFHYQNDLGWQWSALYDKEVEDYTVHIEMPLFSFVDISFVRADLESFWKGLQDRCVKGLTNMLIEPANNFTFTYRRRGIPEWDFSEVMPKELEGFICDVDPAHGIRMINGSFIIGEYRKMDECTGLLLYYNELRDEYFAELRYKNYPEIDHHLDAKNLVDLTAVLREHLGPILKGLNERVD
;
A
#
# COMPACT_ATOMS: atom_id res chain seq x y z
N MET A 1 25.15 8.54 4.13
CA MET A 1 23.91 9.15 4.62
C MET A 1 23.97 10.66 4.64
N GLU A 2 24.97 11.28 5.27
CA GLU A 2 25.11 12.75 5.28
C GLU A 2 25.04 13.40 3.89
N THR A 3 25.81 12.90 2.92
CA THR A 3 25.77 13.39 1.52
C THR A 3 24.40 13.25 0.86
N ILE A 4 23.65 12.19 1.20
CA ILE A 4 22.29 11.96 0.66
C ILE A 4 21.32 12.99 1.24
N ILE A 5 21.40 13.23 2.55
CA ILE A 5 20.57 14.23 3.24
C ILE A 5 20.82 15.62 2.67
N GLU A 6 22.08 16.03 2.52
CA GLU A 6 22.42 17.33 1.94
C GLU A 6 21.94 17.47 0.49
N ALA A 7 22.01 16.41 -0.31
CA ALA A 7 21.48 16.42 -1.67
C ALA A 7 19.95 16.59 -1.70
N CYS A 8 19.23 15.94 -0.77
CA CYS A 8 17.77 16.04 -0.68
C CYS A 8 17.28 17.41 -0.20
N LYS A 9 18.04 18.09 0.67
CA LYS A 9 17.73 19.46 1.13
C LYS A 9 17.60 20.47 -0.01
N ALA A 10 18.35 20.27 -1.10
CA ALA A 10 18.43 21.21 -2.22
C ALA A 10 17.32 21.02 -3.27
N LEU A 11 16.37 20.10 -3.06
CA LEU A 11 15.33 19.78 -4.03
C LEU A 11 14.27 20.89 -4.15
N ASP A 12 13.83 21.14 -5.38
CA ASP A 12 12.75 22.09 -5.68
C ASP A 12 11.40 21.39 -5.82
N TYR A 13 10.54 21.59 -4.82
CA TYR A 13 9.21 20.99 -4.75
C TYR A 13 8.13 21.78 -5.52
N SER A 14 8.47 22.89 -6.19
CA SER A 14 7.49 23.80 -6.81
C SER A 14 6.60 23.17 -7.88
N TRP A 15 7.04 22.07 -8.49
CA TRP A 15 6.32 21.35 -9.53
C TRP A 15 5.30 20.33 -8.98
N LEU A 16 5.34 20.02 -7.68
CA LEU A 16 4.42 19.07 -7.06
C LEU A 16 3.04 19.70 -6.80
N PRO A 17 1.94 19.09 -7.30
CA PRO A 17 0.61 19.52 -6.93
C PRO A 17 0.37 19.39 -5.42
N GLN A 18 -0.28 20.38 -4.80
CA GLN A 18 -0.61 20.29 -3.37
C GLN A 18 -1.63 19.18 -3.07
N GLN A 19 -2.46 18.83 -4.06
CA GLN A 19 -3.45 17.77 -3.97
C GLN A 19 -3.52 16.97 -5.27
N ILE A 20 -3.70 15.65 -5.15
CA ILE A 20 -3.94 14.74 -6.26
C ILE A 20 -5.06 13.78 -5.83
N GLY A 21 -6.24 13.91 -6.41
CA GLY A 21 -7.43 13.19 -5.94
C GLY A 21 -7.70 13.48 -4.45
N GLY A 22 -7.83 12.43 -3.64
CA GLY A 22 -8.00 12.54 -2.19
C GLY A 22 -6.69 12.63 -1.38
N PHE A 23 -5.53 12.78 -2.04
CA PHE A 23 -4.25 12.83 -1.37
C PHE A 23 -3.69 14.25 -1.27
N THR A 24 -3.09 14.57 -0.13
CA THR A 24 -2.44 15.86 0.15
C THR A 24 -0.93 15.68 0.26
N LEU A 25 -0.18 16.61 -0.33
CA LEU A 25 1.28 16.63 -0.30
C LEU A 25 1.82 17.00 1.09
N VAL A 26 2.85 16.29 1.52
CA VAL A 26 3.71 16.62 2.66
C VAL A 26 5.16 16.49 2.21
N ALA A 27 5.85 17.62 2.09
CA ALA A 27 7.26 17.66 1.71
C ALA A 27 8.15 17.75 2.94
N SER A 28 9.29 17.06 2.91
CA SER A 28 10.31 17.18 3.94
C SER A 28 10.93 18.58 3.91
N ASN A 29 11.19 19.13 5.09
CA ASN A 29 11.71 20.48 5.28
C ASN A 29 13.08 20.47 5.99
N GLU A 30 13.68 21.64 6.14
CA GLU A 30 15.00 21.80 6.75
C GLU A 30 15.09 21.22 8.17
N SER A 31 14.02 21.31 8.96
CA SER A 31 13.99 20.76 10.32
C SER A 31 14.00 19.23 10.31
N ASP A 32 13.31 18.58 9.37
CA ASP A 32 13.31 17.12 9.23
C ASP A 32 14.73 16.62 8.93
N TYR A 33 15.42 17.27 7.99
CA TYR A 33 16.79 16.91 7.64
C TYR A 33 17.80 17.23 8.75
N THR A 34 17.58 18.30 9.51
CA THR A 34 18.41 18.64 10.67
C THR A 34 18.30 17.55 11.74
N ALA A 35 17.08 17.10 12.05
CA ALA A 35 16.86 16.00 12.98
C ALA A 35 17.53 14.69 12.52
N LEU A 36 17.53 14.39 11.23
CA LEU A 36 18.25 13.22 10.71
C LEU A 36 19.77 13.31 10.87
N LEU A 37 20.35 14.50 10.66
CA LEU A 37 21.79 14.72 10.87
C LEU A 37 22.18 14.65 12.35
N GLU A 38 21.35 15.18 13.24
CA GLU A 38 21.55 15.07 14.68
C GLU A 38 21.56 13.60 15.13
N ARG A 39 20.61 12.79 14.63
CA ARG A 39 20.57 11.34 14.89
C ARG A 39 21.82 10.63 14.38
N LEU A 40 22.27 10.92 13.16
CA LEU A 40 23.53 10.39 12.63
C LEU A 40 24.73 10.78 13.51
N THR A 41 24.77 12.02 13.97
CA THR A 41 25.86 12.53 14.82
C THR A 41 25.85 11.86 16.20
N ALA A 42 24.66 11.53 16.71
CA ALA A 42 24.47 10.76 17.94
C ALA A 42 24.82 9.25 17.80
N GLY A 43 25.15 8.79 16.58
CA GLY A 43 25.46 7.39 16.29
C GLY A 43 24.23 6.51 16.11
N GLU A 44 23.05 7.10 15.93
CA GLU A 44 21.83 6.35 15.60
C GLU A 44 21.84 5.90 14.14
N GLU A 45 21.17 4.77 13.90
CA GLU A 45 20.96 4.27 12.55
C GLU A 45 19.85 5.06 11.84
N VAL A 46 20.18 5.61 10.67
CA VAL A 46 19.23 6.28 9.78
C VAL A 46 19.08 5.44 8.53
N LEU A 47 17.97 4.70 8.46
CA LEU A 47 17.68 3.78 7.37
C LEU A 47 16.94 4.43 6.20
N LYS A 48 16.26 5.55 6.43
CA LYS A 48 15.46 6.23 5.40
C LYS A 48 15.69 7.74 5.44
N VAL A 49 15.76 8.35 4.26
CA VAL A 49 15.73 9.82 4.11
C VAL A 49 14.47 10.18 3.32
N PRO A 50 13.41 10.68 3.99
CA PRO A 50 12.19 11.09 3.30
C PRO A 50 12.44 12.33 2.43
N ILE A 51 11.76 12.39 1.29
CA ILE A 51 11.81 13.52 0.36
C ILE A 51 10.44 14.21 0.36
N PHE A 52 9.38 13.47 0.02
CA PHE A 52 8.00 13.89 0.21
C PHE A 52 7.10 12.67 0.23
N HIS A 53 5.87 12.85 0.70
CA HIS A 53 4.82 11.87 0.51
C HIS A 53 3.48 12.54 0.20
N TYR A 54 2.59 11.77 -0.42
CA TYR A 54 1.18 12.08 -0.53
C TYR A 54 0.41 11.18 0.43
N GLN A 55 -0.48 11.75 1.23
CA GLN A 55 -1.30 10.99 2.19
C GLN A 55 -2.79 11.31 2.08
N ASN A 56 -3.66 10.36 2.45
CA ASN A 56 -5.11 10.55 2.52
C ASN A 56 -5.66 10.27 3.93
N ASP A 57 -6.96 10.51 4.12
CA ASP A 57 -7.64 10.30 5.41
C ASP A 57 -7.83 8.82 5.79
N LEU A 58 -7.53 7.89 4.88
CA LEU A 58 -7.55 6.44 5.15
C LEU A 58 -6.21 5.96 5.74
N GLY A 59 -5.23 6.84 5.89
CA GLY A 59 -3.88 6.49 6.34
C GLY A 59 -3.02 5.85 5.25
N TRP A 60 -3.37 6.04 3.97
CA TRP A 60 -2.57 5.55 2.86
C TRP A 60 -1.51 6.60 2.50
N GLN A 61 -0.30 6.15 2.18
CA GLN A 61 0.79 7.02 1.77
C GLN A 61 1.48 6.53 0.50
N TRP A 62 1.90 7.48 -0.32
CA TRP A 62 2.80 7.30 -1.46
C TRP A 62 4.03 8.15 -1.22
N SER A 63 5.14 7.53 -0.85
CA SER A 63 6.29 8.16 -0.20
C SER A 63 7.56 8.02 -1.02
N ALA A 64 8.08 9.14 -1.53
CA ALA A 64 9.38 9.20 -2.19
C ALA A 64 10.47 9.38 -1.13
N LEU A 65 11.47 8.49 -1.14
CA LEU A 65 12.55 8.50 -0.15
C LEU A 65 13.83 7.84 -0.71
N TYR A 66 14.94 8.04 0.01
CA TYR A 66 16.11 7.18 -0.13
C TYR A 66 16.06 6.08 0.93
N ASP A 67 16.22 4.83 0.50
CA ASP A 67 16.22 3.65 1.36
C ASP A 67 17.65 3.09 1.47
N LYS A 68 18.21 3.15 2.68
CA LYS A 68 19.57 2.71 2.97
C LYS A 68 19.70 1.19 2.99
N GLU A 69 18.62 0.44 3.23
CA GLU A 69 18.69 -1.03 3.27
C GLU A 69 19.01 -1.61 1.89
N VAL A 70 18.48 -0.97 0.84
CA VAL A 70 18.71 -1.35 -0.57
C VAL A 70 19.64 -0.40 -1.31
N GLU A 71 20.08 0.67 -0.64
CA GLU A 71 20.96 1.73 -1.18
C GLU A 71 20.42 2.48 -2.41
N ASP A 72 19.11 2.51 -2.59
CA ASP A 72 18.42 3.10 -3.74
C ASP A 72 17.41 4.19 -3.31
N TYR A 73 17.08 5.09 -4.24
CA TYR A 73 15.90 5.93 -4.15
C TYR A 73 14.67 5.17 -4.61
N THR A 74 13.61 5.21 -3.82
CA THR A 74 12.44 4.36 -3.96
C THR A 74 11.15 5.14 -3.71
N VAL A 75 10.05 4.57 -4.18
CA VAL A 75 8.70 4.99 -3.81
C VAL A 75 8.07 3.88 -2.98
N HIS A 76 7.69 4.20 -1.76
CA HIS A 76 7.00 3.30 -0.85
C HIS A 76 5.50 3.59 -0.90
N ILE A 77 4.71 2.53 -1.03
CA ILE A 77 3.27 2.54 -0.86
C ILE A 77 3.00 1.99 0.54
N GLU A 78 2.35 2.78 1.37
CA GLU A 78 1.97 2.40 2.73
C GLU A 78 0.45 2.41 2.83
N MET A 79 -0.12 1.33 3.33
CA MET A 79 -1.53 1.14 3.61
C MET A 79 -1.65 0.55 5.03
N PRO A 80 -2.81 0.65 5.70
CA PRO A 80 -2.94 0.30 7.12
C PRO A 80 -2.48 -1.11 7.49
N LEU A 81 -2.71 -2.09 6.61
CA LEU A 81 -2.32 -3.49 6.85
C LEU A 81 -1.13 -3.96 6.01
N PHE A 82 -0.65 -3.15 5.06
CA PHE A 82 0.32 -3.60 4.09
C PHE A 82 1.19 -2.46 3.53
N SER A 83 2.45 -2.76 3.18
CA SER A 83 3.34 -1.82 2.51
C SER A 83 4.21 -2.50 1.46
N PHE A 84 4.54 -1.80 0.38
CA PHE A 84 5.47 -2.29 -0.65
C PHE A 84 6.17 -1.16 -1.40
N VAL A 85 7.19 -1.52 -2.18
CA VAL A 85 7.91 -0.58 -3.04
C VAL A 85 7.34 -0.62 -4.45
N ASP A 86 7.05 0.54 -5.03
CA ASP A 86 6.79 0.68 -6.46
C ASP A 86 8.13 0.61 -7.22
N ILE A 87 8.42 -0.59 -7.72
CA ILE A 87 9.66 -0.90 -8.44
C ILE A 87 9.87 -0.06 -9.70
N SER A 88 8.81 0.57 -10.23
CA SER A 88 8.93 1.41 -11.43
C SER A 88 9.71 2.71 -11.19
N PHE A 89 9.90 3.10 -9.92
CA PHE A 89 10.63 4.29 -9.50
C PHE A 89 12.01 4.01 -8.89
N VAL A 90 12.42 2.75 -8.71
CA VAL A 90 13.72 2.42 -8.08
C VAL A 90 14.89 2.94 -8.91
N ARG A 91 15.76 3.77 -8.32
CA ARG A 91 16.95 4.35 -8.97
C ARG A 91 18.11 4.48 -7.99
N ALA A 92 19.33 4.22 -8.46
CA ALA A 92 20.54 4.33 -7.63
C ALA A 92 20.98 5.79 -7.39
N ASP A 93 20.61 6.72 -8.29
CA ASP A 93 21.02 8.12 -8.22
C ASP A 93 19.83 9.09 -8.12
N LEU A 94 20.05 10.21 -7.43
CA LEU A 94 19.01 11.21 -7.16
C LEU A 94 18.52 11.90 -8.42
N GLU A 95 19.40 12.18 -9.38
CA GLU A 95 19.06 12.94 -10.59
C GLU A 95 18.06 12.16 -11.44
N SER A 96 18.34 10.89 -11.71
CA SER A 96 17.45 10.03 -12.48
C SER A 96 16.14 9.72 -11.75
N PHE A 97 16.20 9.58 -10.41
CA PHE A 97 15.02 9.45 -9.56
C PHE A 97 14.11 10.67 -9.65
N TRP A 98 14.69 11.86 -9.42
CA TRP A 98 13.97 13.12 -9.38
C TRP A 98 13.31 13.44 -10.73
N LYS A 99 14.04 13.25 -11.83
CA LYS A 99 13.47 13.39 -13.17
C LYS A 99 12.33 12.39 -13.41
N GLY A 100 12.52 11.13 -12.98
CA GLY A 100 11.48 10.11 -13.07
C GLY A 100 10.20 10.47 -12.31
N LEU A 101 10.35 11.13 -11.15
CA LEU A 101 9.23 11.68 -10.37
C LEU A 101 8.56 12.84 -11.10
N GLN A 102 9.32 13.80 -11.63
CA GLN A 102 8.77 14.91 -12.43
C GLN A 102 7.93 14.43 -13.61
N ASP A 103 8.38 13.38 -14.29
CA ASP A 103 7.70 12.83 -15.46
C ASP A 103 6.44 12.02 -15.10
N ARG A 104 6.42 11.35 -13.93
CA ARG A 104 5.47 10.27 -13.67
C ARG A 104 4.80 10.26 -12.30
N CYS A 105 5.15 11.12 -11.35
CA CYS A 105 4.63 11.09 -9.97
C CYS A 105 3.09 11.12 -9.94
N VAL A 106 2.47 12.11 -10.59
CA VAL A 106 1.00 12.25 -10.63
C VAL A 106 0.35 11.00 -11.21
N LYS A 107 0.87 10.51 -12.34
CA LYS A 107 0.35 9.31 -13.00
C LYS A 107 0.58 8.04 -12.18
N GLY A 108 1.71 7.93 -11.50
CA GLY A 108 2.08 6.81 -10.64
C GLY A 108 1.12 6.69 -9.45
N LEU A 109 0.96 7.77 -8.69
CA LEU A 109 -0.02 7.85 -7.61
C LEU A 109 -1.45 7.59 -8.11
N THR A 110 -1.84 8.26 -9.21
CA THR A 110 -3.19 8.12 -9.77
C THR A 110 -3.48 6.68 -10.14
N ASN A 111 -2.63 6.05 -10.95
CA ASN A 111 -2.85 4.68 -11.39
C ASN A 111 -2.77 3.66 -10.25
N MET A 112 -2.02 3.94 -9.19
CA MET A 112 -1.86 2.99 -8.08
C MET A 112 -3.00 3.07 -7.07
N LEU A 113 -3.35 4.27 -6.60
CA LEU A 113 -4.19 4.45 -5.41
C LEU A 113 -5.50 5.24 -5.65
N ILE A 114 -5.64 5.96 -6.77
CA ILE A 114 -6.82 6.80 -7.05
C ILE A 114 -7.72 6.14 -8.09
N GLU A 115 -7.12 5.69 -9.19
CA GLU A 115 -7.74 4.98 -10.29
C GLU A 115 -7.01 3.63 -10.52
N PRO A 116 -7.05 2.71 -9.54
CA PRO A 116 -6.35 1.42 -9.61
C PRO A 116 -6.73 0.58 -10.84
N ALA A 117 -7.92 0.81 -11.40
CA ALA A 117 -8.37 0.18 -12.64
C ALA A 117 -7.41 0.40 -13.82
N ASN A 118 -6.63 1.49 -13.83
CA ASN A 118 -5.61 1.75 -14.85
C ASN A 118 -4.47 0.71 -14.84
N ASN A 119 -4.30 -0.01 -13.73
CA ASN A 119 -3.30 -1.07 -13.56
C ASN A 119 -3.85 -2.49 -13.72
N PHE A 120 -5.17 -2.66 -13.94
CA PHE A 120 -5.78 -3.98 -14.14
C PHE A 120 -5.29 -4.63 -15.43
N THR A 121 -4.65 -5.80 -15.29
CA THR A 121 -4.18 -6.60 -16.41
C THR A 121 -5.37 -7.23 -17.15
N PHE A 122 -5.12 -7.69 -18.38
CA PHE A 122 -6.11 -8.45 -19.13
C PHE A 122 -6.56 -9.71 -18.37
N THR A 123 -5.63 -10.42 -17.73
CA THR A 123 -5.92 -11.63 -16.94
C THR A 123 -6.83 -11.31 -15.76
N TYR A 124 -6.53 -10.25 -15.02
CA TYR A 124 -7.35 -9.78 -13.89
C TYR A 124 -8.78 -9.42 -14.34
N ARG A 125 -8.92 -8.63 -15.40
CA ARG A 125 -10.24 -8.26 -15.94
C ARG A 125 -11.03 -9.46 -16.44
N ARG A 126 -10.36 -10.41 -17.12
CA ARG A 126 -11.01 -11.62 -17.65
C ARG A 126 -11.61 -12.50 -16.54
N ARG A 127 -11.14 -12.40 -15.30
CA ARG A 127 -11.74 -13.08 -14.15
C ARG A 127 -13.07 -12.49 -13.72
N GLY A 128 -13.43 -11.30 -14.20
CA GLY A 128 -14.65 -10.60 -13.82
C GLY A 128 -14.61 -10.00 -12.42
N ILE A 129 -13.42 -9.88 -11.81
CA ILE A 129 -13.25 -9.31 -10.46
C ILE A 129 -13.74 -7.84 -10.41
N PRO A 130 -13.40 -6.95 -11.37
CA PRO A 130 -13.88 -5.57 -11.33
C PRO A 130 -15.40 -5.43 -11.45
N GLU A 131 -16.05 -6.36 -12.15
CA GLU A 131 -17.49 -6.36 -12.41
C GLU A 131 -18.29 -7.27 -11.47
N TRP A 132 -17.61 -7.90 -10.49
CA TRP A 132 -18.23 -8.81 -9.54
C TRP A 132 -19.11 -8.04 -8.55
N ASP A 133 -20.36 -8.47 -8.37
CA ASP A 133 -21.20 -7.97 -7.29
C ASP A 133 -20.83 -8.66 -5.98
N PHE A 134 -19.94 -8.02 -5.22
CA PHE A 134 -19.47 -8.47 -3.92
C PHE A 134 -20.31 -7.92 -2.75
N SER A 135 -21.32 -7.10 -3.02
CA SER A 135 -22.02 -6.33 -1.97
C SER A 135 -22.68 -7.20 -0.89
N GLU A 136 -23.13 -8.40 -1.25
CA GLU A 136 -23.74 -9.36 -0.31
C GLU A 136 -22.73 -10.11 0.58
N VAL A 137 -21.46 -10.20 0.15
CA VAL A 137 -20.44 -11.02 0.83
C VAL A 137 -19.28 -10.20 1.39
N MET A 138 -19.14 -8.96 0.94
CA MET A 138 -18.16 -8.00 1.43
C MET A 138 -18.82 -6.65 1.75
N PRO A 139 -19.59 -6.56 2.85
CA PRO A 139 -20.20 -5.30 3.27
C PRO A 139 -19.14 -4.27 3.69
N LYS A 140 -19.50 -2.97 3.67
CA LYS A 140 -18.56 -1.89 4.01
C LYS A 140 -18.03 -1.94 5.45
N GLU A 141 -18.80 -2.54 6.36
CA GLU A 141 -18.41 -2.78 7.73
C GLU A 141 -18.86 -4.19 8.15
N LEU A 142 -18.00 -4.92 8.86
CA LEU A 142 -18.29 -6.25 9.37
C LEU A 142 -17.50 -6.51 10.66
N GLU A 143 -18.19 -6.90 11.74
CA GLU A 143 -17.57 -7.16 13.05
C GLU A 143 -16.69 -5.99 13.55
N GLY A 144 -17.05 -4.74 13.21
CA GLY A 144 -16.27 -3.54 13.57
C GLY A 144 -15.01 -3.29 12.73
N PHE A 145 -14.77 -4.10 11.69
CA PHE A 145 -13.74 -3.85 10.68
C PHE A 145 -14.34 -3.07 9.51
N ILE A 146 -13.57 -2.13 8.94
CA ILE A 146 -13.94 -1.32 7.79
C ILE A 146 -13.30 -1.88 6.52
N CYS A 147 -14.09 -1.95 5.44
CA CYS A 147 -13.65 -2.38 4.12
C CYS A 147 -13.11 -1.18 3.30
N ASP A 148 -11.78 -1.02 3.27
CA ASP A 148 -11.09 0.12 2.65
C ASP A 148 -10.68 -0.15 1.18
N VAL A 149 -10.39 -1.41 0.85
CA VAL A 149 -10.16 -1.87 -0.52
C VAL A 149 -11.24 -2.88 -0.87
N ASP A 150 -11.79 -2.76 -2.08
CA ASP A 150 -12.80 -3.69 -2.59
C ASP A 150 -12.47 -4.18 -4.01
N PRO A 151 -13.12 -5.24 -4.52
CA PRO A 151 -12.78 -5.84 -5.80
C PRO A 151 -12.85 -4.89 -7.01
N ALA A 152 -13.69 -3.85 -6.96
CA ALA A 152 -13.76 -2.83 -8.02
C ALA A 152 -12.54 -1.89 -8.01
N HIS A 153 -11.85 -1.78 -6.87
CA HIS A 153 -10.72 -0.88 -6.63
C HIS A 153 -9.44 -1.62 -6.21
N GLY A 154 -9.25 -2.87 -6.67
CA GLY A 154 -8.13 -3.70 -6.23
C GLY A 154 -6.73 -3.11 -6.50
N ILE A 155 -5.79 -3.29 -5.58
CA ILE A 155 -4.43 -2.71 -5.68
C ILE A 155 -3.45 -3.73 -6.25
N ARG A 156 -2.79 -3.39 -7.36
CA ARG A 156 -1.80 -4.26 -8.02
C ARG A 156 -0.46 -4.26 -7.28
N MET A 157 0.13 -5.44 -7.13
CA MET A 157 1.41 -5.65 -6.47
C MET A 157 2.49 -6.20 -7.42
N ILE A 158 3.73 -6.26 -6.93
CA ILE A 158 4.95 -6.61 -7.69
C ILE A 158 5.07 -8.10 -8.10
N ASN A 159 4.25 -9.00 -7.56
CA ASN A 159 4.32 -10.46 -7.80
C ASN A 159 3.05 -11.06 -8.48
N GLY A 160 2.35 -10.24 -9.27
CA GLY A 160 1.09 -10.65 -9.92
C GLY A 160 -0.09 -10.79 -8.96
N SER A 161 0.11 -10.49 -7.67
CA SER A 161 -0.97 -10.37 -6.70
C SER A 161 -1.69 -9.03 -6.86
N PHE A 162 -2.97 -9.06 -6.58
CA PHE A 162 -3.83 -7.91 -6.37
C PHE A 162 -4.41 -8.04 -4.96
N ILE A 163 -4.36 -6.98 -4.16
CA ILE A 163 -5.23 -6.86 -2.98
C ILE A 163 -6.61 -6.51 -3.51
N ILE A 164 -7.57 -7.42 -3.36
CA ILE A 164 -8.94 -7.25 -3.84
C ILE A 164 -9.93 -7.03 -2.69
N GLY A 165 -9.44 -7.04 -1.45
CA GLY A 165 -10.21 -6.77 -0.25
C GLY A 165 -9.28 -6.41 0.90
N GLU A 166 -9.63 -5.39 1.68
CA GLU A 166 -8.97 -5.07 2.94
C GLU A 166 -10.03 -4.78 3.99
N TYR A 167 -10.12 -5.63 5.03
CA TYR A 167 -10.87 -5.34 6.24
C TYR A 167 -9.90 -4.97 7.33
N ARG A 168 -9.96 -3.73 7.81
CA ARG A 168 -9.07 -3.25 8.87
C ARG A 168 -9.83 -2.82 10.11
N LYS A 169 -9.20 -3.01 11.24
CA LYS A 169 -9.60 -2.37 12.49
C LYS A 169 -9.01 -0.97 12.52
N MET A 170 -9.81 0.01 12.93
CA MET A 170 -9.31 1.38 13.06
C MET A 170 -8.26 1.46 14.17
N ASP A 171 -7.25 2.30 13.97
CA ASP A 171 -6.18 2.58 14.93
C ASP A 171 -5.32 1.37 15.36
N GLU A 172 -5.40 0.25 14.63
CA GLU A 172 -4.65 -0.97 14.90
C GLU A 172 -4.21 -1.64 13.59
N CYS A 173 -3.00 -2.21 13.52
CA CYS A 173 -2.54 -3.03 12.40
C CYS A 173 -3.14 -4.45 12.45
N THR A 174 -4.46 -4.56 12.63
CA THR A 174 -5.20 -5.83 12.74
C THR A 174 -6.29 -5.88 11.69
N GLY A 175 -6.43 -7.00 10.99
CA GLY A 175 -7.39 -7.16 9.92
C GLY A 175 -7.14 -8.34 9.00
N LEU A 176 -7.71 -8.24 7.80
CA LEU A 176 -7.67 -9.27 6.76
C LEU A 176 -7.41 -8.62 5.40
N LEU A 177 -6.48 -9.22 4.66
CA LEU A 177 -6.19 -8.90 3.26
C LEU A 177 -6.65 -10.07 2.40
N LEU A 178 -7.52 -9.79 1.44
CA LEU A 178 -7.97 -10.75 0.43
C LEU A 178 -7.21 -10.48 -0.87
N TYR A 179 -6.66 -11.54 -1.45
CA TYR A 179 -5.83 -11.45 -2.65
C TYR A 179 -6.41 -12.23 -3.81
N TYR A 180 -6.07 -11.80 -5.02
CA TYR A 180 -6.05 -12.65 -6.21
C TYR A 180 -4.65 -12.63 -6.81
N ASN A 181 -4.06 -13.80 -7.08
CA ASN A 181 -2.79 -13.89 -7.78
C ASN A 181 -2.99 -14.40 -9.21
N GLU A 182 -2.59 -13.58 -10.19
CA GLU A 182 -2.79 -13.90 -11.60
C GLU A 182 -1.84 -14.98 -12.13
N LEU A 183 -0.73 -15.24 -11.45
CA LEU A 183 0.28 -16.24 -11.85
C LEU A 183 -0.10 -17.64 -11.37
N ARG A 184 -0.67 -17.74 -10.16
CA ARG A 184 -1.16 -18.99 -9.57
C ARG A 184 -2.63 -19.25 -9.85
N ASP A 185 -3.32 -18.22 -10.31
CA ASP A 185 -4.73 -18.23 -10.64
C ASP A 185 -5.62 -18.67 -9.47
N GLU A 186 -5.42 -18.02 -8.33
CA GLU A 186 -6.09 -18.35 -7.08
C GLU A 186 -6.39 -17.13 -6.21
N TYR A 187 -7.42 -17.26 -5.39
CA TYR A 187 -7.77 -16.35 -4.32
C TYR A 187 -7.31 -16.94 -3.00
N PHE A 188 -6.82 -16.10 -2.10
CA PHE A 188 -6.34 -16.49 -0.77
C PHE A 188 -6.39 -15.28 0.17
N ALA A 189 -6.30 -15.51 1.47
CA ALA A 189 -6.31 -14.45 2.46
C ALA A 189 -5.07 -14.50 3.37
N GLU A 190 -4.70 -13.32 3.87
CA GLU A 190 -3.74 -13.15 4.95
C GLU A 190 -4.43 -12.39 6.08
N LEU A 191 -4.31 -12.89 7.30
CA LEU A 191 -4.69 -12.17 8.50
C LEU A 191 -3.50 -11.36 9.00
N ARG A 192 -3.79 -10.19 9.55
CA ARG A 192 -2.84 -9.38 10.30
C ARG A 192 -3.37 -9.26 11.71
N TYR A 193 -2.57 -9.62 12.70
CA TYR A 193 -2.86 -9.34 14.10
C TYR A 193 -1.72 -8.52 14.67
N LYS A 194 -1.97 -7.24 14.98
CA LYS A 194 -0.95 -6.29 15.46
C LYS A 194 0.32 -6.31 14.62
N ASN A 195 0.13 -6.25 13.30
CA ASN A 195 1.16 -6.30 12.26
C ASN A 195 1.82 -7.68 12.04
N TYR A 196 1.50 -8.71 12.83
CA TYR A 196 1.99 -10.07 12.58
C TYR A 196 1.14 -10.77 11.50
N PRO A 197 1.76 -11.25 10.41
CA PRO A 197 1.06 -11.96 9.35
C PRO A 197 0.76 -13.40 9.73
N GLU A 198 -0.44 -13.86 9.38
CA GLU A 198 -0.88 -15.25 9.48
C GLU A 198 -1.61 -15.65 8.21
N ILE A 199 -1.32 -16.85 7.69
CA ILE A 199 -1.99 -17.37 6.51
C ILE A 199 -3.33 -17.97 6.93
N ASP A 200 -4.42 -17.57 6.27
CA ASP A 200 -5.73 -18.21 6.41
C ASP A 200 -6.12 -18.94 5.12
N HIS A 201 -6.42 -20.23 5.26
CA HIS A 201 -6.78 -21.10 4.15
C HIS A 201 -8.30 -21.27 3.98
N HIS A 202 -9.12 -20.73 4.88
CA HIS A 202 -10.57 -20.89 4.80
C HIS A 202 -11.16 -20.09 3.64
N LEU A 203 -10.47 -19.03 3.21
CA LEU A 203 -10.88 -18.19 2.08
C LEU A 203 -10.18 -18.55 0.75
N ASP A 204 -9.48 -19.69 0.70
CA ASP A 204 -8.84 -20.15 -0.53
C ASP A 204 -9.90 -20.56 -1.57
N ALA A 205 -9.80 -20.02 -2.79
CA ALA A 205 -10.73 -20.32 -3.88
C ALA A 205 -10.07 -20.28 -5.26
N LYS A 206 -10.68 -20.92 -6.26
CA LYS A 206 -10.20 -20.94 -7.66
C LYS A 206 -11.07 -20.12 -8.63
N ASN A 207 -12.27 -19.74 -8.23
CA ASN A 207 -13.18 -18.92 -9.02
C ASN A 207 -14.08 -18.08 -8.11
N LEU A 208 -14.78 -17.10 -8.70
CA LEU A 208 -15.63 -16.18 -7.94
C LEU A 208 -16.83 -16.85 -7.27
N VAL A 209 -17.34 -17.95 -7.83
CA VAL A 209 -18.47 -18.69 -7.22
C VAL A 209 -18.02 -19.33 -5.91
N ASP A 210 -16.88 -20.02 -5.93
CA ASP A 210 -16.29 -20.64 -4.75
C ASP A 210 -15.87 -19.56 -3.74
N LEU A 211 -15.24 -18.47 -4.20
CA LEU A 211 -14.87 -17.33 -3.36
C LEU A 211 -16.10 -16.72 -2.64
N THR A 212 -17.20 -16.54 -3.36
CA THR A 212 -18.46 -16.05 -2.79
C THR A 212 -18.98 -16.99 -1.69
N ALA A 213 -18.89 -18.31 -1.91
CA ALA A 213 -19.34 -19.29 -0.93
C ALA A 213 -18.49 -19.25 0.34
N VAL A 214 -17.15 -19.27 0.22
CA VAL A 214 -16.25 -19.26 1.39
C VAL A 214 -16.28 -17.94 2.13
N LEU A 215 -16.41 -16.79 1.45
CA LEU A 215 -16.58 -15.49 2.12
C LEU A 215 -17.88 -15.43 2.92
N ARG A 216 -18.98 -15.91 2.34
CA ARG A 216 -20.28 -15.96 3.03
C ARG A 216 -20.23 -16.84 4.28
N GLU A 217 -19.49 -17.93 4.23
CA GLU A 217 -19.37 -18.86 5.36
C GLU A 217 -18.38 -18.39 6.43
N HIS A 218 -17.24 -17.84 6.03
CA HIS A 218 -16.08 -17.70 6.92
C HIS A 218 -15.67 -16.26 7.23
N LEU A 219 -15.99 -15.26 6.39
CA LEU A 219 -15.48 -13.89 6.60
C LEU A 219 -15.89 -13.32 7.96
N GLY A 220 -17.18 -13.37 8.30
CA GLY A 220 -17.69 -12.91 9.60
C GLY A 220 -17.05 -13.66 10.78
N PRO A 221 -17.10 -15.00 10.82
CA PRO A 221 -16.42 -15.78 11.85
C PRO A 221 -14.92 -15.48 12.01
N ILE A 222 -14.18 -15.27 10.92
CA ILE A 222 -12.75 -14.94 10.95
C ILE A 222 -12.53 -13.57 11.60
N LEU A 223 -13.24 -12.53 11.15
CA LEU A 223 -13.10 -11.17 11.68
C LEU A 223 -13.51 -11.11 13.16
N LYS A 224 -14.60 -11.79 13.53
CA LYS A 224 -14.99 -11.95 14.93
C LYS A 224 -13.89 -12.63 15.75
N GLY A 225 -13.31 -13.72 15.21
CA GLY A 225 -12.19 -14.42 15.84
C GLY A 225 -10.99 -13.53 16.08
N LEU A 226 -10.66 -12.62 15.15
CA LEU A 226 -9.59 -11.63 15.34
C LEU A 226 -9.86 -10.66 16.50
N ASN A 227 -11.12 -10.23 16.70
CA ASN A 227 -11.49 -9.38 17.83
C ASN A 227 -11.44 -10.07 19.18
N GLU A 228 -11.69 -11.39 19.22
CA GLU A 228 -11.74 -12.17 20.46
C GLU A 228 -10.36 -12.65 20.92
N ARG A 229 -9.29 -12.40 20.13
CA ARG A 229 -7.93 -12.73 20.55
C ARG A 229 -7.54 -11.89 21.77
N VAL A 230 -7.17 -12.59 22.83
CA VAL A 230 -6.63 -11.98 24.05
C VAL A 230 -5.10 -12.04 23.95
N ASP A 231 -4.46 -10.93 24.29
CA ASP A 231 -2.99 -10.81 24.37
C ASP A 231 -2.36 -11.70 25.45
#